data_AF-A0A0U5JWC9-F1
#
_entry.id   AF-A0A0U5JWC9-F1
#
_cell.length_a   1.000
_cell.length_b   1.000
_cell.length_c   1.000
_cell.angle_alpha   90.00
_cell.angle_beta   90.00
_cell.angle_gamma   90.00
#
_symmetry.space_group_name_H-M   'P 1'
#
loop_
_entity.id
_entity.type
_entity.pdbx_description
1 polymer ?
#
loop_
_entity_poly.entity_id
_entity_poly.type
_entity_poly.pdbx_seq_one_letter_code
_entity_poly.pdbx_strand_id
1 'polypeptide(L)' 'MLQGKLPYDKELAQQFAGVDWNKINQEYKRNYAQAADAVMTAKGIDKKKAETELHHVYNVLKQLPIIVKRGSLRSPKAN' A
#
# COMPACT_ATOMS: atom_id res chain seq x y z
N MET A 1 6.73 -6.28 -7.55
CA MET A 1 6.71 -5.75 -8.95
C MET A 1 7.48 -6.64 -9.92
N LEU A 2 7.36 -7.97 -9.81
CA LEU A 2 8.14 -8.95 -10.59
C LEU A 2 7.86 -8.96 -12.10
N GLN A 3 6.78 -8.30 -12.55
CA GLN A 3 6.45 -8.16 -13.97
C GLN A 3 7.03 -6.89 -14.61
N GLY A 4 7.73 -6.03 -13.86
CA GLY A 4 8.31 -4.77 -14.38
C GLY A 4 7.30 -3.70 -14.81
N LYS A 5 6.00 -3.95 -14.63
CA LYS A 5 4.90 -3.08 -15.07
C LYS A 5 4.64 -1.88 -14.17
N LEU A 6 5.25 -1.86 -13.00
CA LEU A 6 5.08 -0.80 -12.02
C LEU A 6 6.46 -0.33 -11.55
N PRO A 7 6.61 0.96 -11.21
CA PRO A 7 7.85 1.51 -10.69
C PRO A 7 8.06 1.09 -9.24
N TYR A 8 9.17 0.43 -8.97
CA TYR A 8 9.50 -0.10 -7.64
C TYR A 8 10.73 0.60 -7.08
N ASP A 9 10.52 1.46 -6.09
CA ASP A 9 11.62 1.96 -5.27
C ASP A 9 11.96 0.94 -4.17
N LYS A 10 13.11 0.29 -4.35
CA LYS A 10 13.63 -0.71 -3.41
C LYS A 10 14.09 -0.10 -2.10
N GLU A 11 14.66 1.09 -2.14
CA GLU A 11 15.21 1.76 -0.96
C GLU A 11 14.08 2.17 -0.03
N LEU A 12 13.04 2.79 -0.60
CA LEU A 12 11.83 3.13 0.14
C LEU A 12 11.14 1.88 0.70
N ALA A 13 11.00 0.82 -0.10
CA ALA A 13 10.40 -0.43 0.35
C ALA A 13 11.18 -1.08 1.51
N GLN A 14 12.51 -0.97 1.50
CA GLN A 14 13.36 -1.50 2.55
C GLN A 14 13.27 -0.69 3.85
N GLN A 15 13.01 0.62 3.78
CA GLN A 15 12.73 1.43 4.97
C GLN A 15 11.46 0.95 5.70
N PHE A 16 10.44 0.54 4.95
CA PHE A 16 9.21 -0.06 5.49
C PHE A 16 9.36 -1.55 5.86
N ALA A 17 10.52 -2.18 5.63
CA ALA A 17 10.73 -3.56 6.04
C ALA A 17 10.74 -3.70 7.57
N GLY A 18 10.13 -4.78 8.06
CA GLY A 18 10.02 -5.08 9.50
C GLY A 18 8.99 -4.24 10.25
N VAL A 19 8.12 -3.50 9.55
CA VAL A 19 7.01 -2.78 10.20
C VAL A 19 5.86 -3.76 10.47
N ASP A 20 5.56 -3.99 11.74
CA ASP A 20 4.41 -4.77 12.21
C ASP A 20 3.09 -3.98 12.04
N TRP A 21 2.65 -3.78 10.80
CA TRP A 21 1.44 -3.02 10.47
C TRP A 21 0.19 -3.49 11.22
N ASN A 22 0.07 -4.79 11.51
CA ASN A 22 -1.09 -5.32 12.23
C ASN A 22 -1.16 -4.80 13.68
N LYS A 23 -0.02 -4.80 14.40
CA LYS A 23 0.04 -4.29 15.78
C LYS A 23 -0.21 -2.79 15.80
N ILE A 24 0.43 -2.06 14.91
CA ILE A 24 0.28 -0.60 14.81
C ILE A 24 -1.18 -0.25 14.48
N ASN A 25 -1.79 -0.93 13.52
CA ASN A 25 -3.19 -0.69 13.18
C ASN A 25 -4.15 -1.04 14.32
N GLN A 26 -3.85 -2.06 15.14
CA GLN A 26 -4.63 -2.38 16.33
C GLN A 26 -4.50 -1.28 17.40
N GLU A 27 -3.29 -0.79 17.64
CA GLU A 27 -2.99 0.28 18.60
C GLU A 27 -3.68 1.59 18.22
N TYR A 28 -3.64 1.94 16.93
CA TYR A 28 -4.33 3.11 16.38
C TYR A 28 -5.82 2.90 16.10
N LYS A 29 -6.43 1.81 16.58
CA LYS A 29 -7.87 1.49 16.42
C LYS A 29 -8.34 1.58 14.96
N ARG A 30 -7.54 1.06 14.02
CA ARG A 30 -7.78 1.11 12.57
C ARG A 30 -7.73 2.52 11.96
N ASN A 31 -7.15 3.50 12.65
CA ASN A 31 -6.81 4.77 12.04
C ASN A 31 -5.53 4.64 11.19
N TYR A 32 -5.70 4.16 9.96
CA TYR A 32 -4.59 3.87 9.05
C TYR A 32 -3.77 5.10 8.68
N ALA A 33 -4.39 6.28 8.63
CA ALA A 33 -3.71 7.53 8.31
C ALA A 33 -2.73 7.91 9.44
N GLN A 34 -3.18 7.87 10.69
CA GLN A 34 -2.32 8.15 11.84
C GLN A 34 -1.25 7.07 12.05
N ALA A 35 -1.60 5.80 11.85
CA ALA A 35 -0.64 4.69 11.91
C ALA A 35 0.49 4.87 10.89
N ALA A 36 0.17 5.20 9.64
CA ALA A 36 1.17 5.43 8.60
C ALA A 36 2.07 6.64 8.91
N ASP A 37 1.51 7.74 9.39
CA ASP A 37 2.26 8.95 9.76
C ASP A 37 3.23 8.67 10.93
N ALA A 38 2.77 7.90 11.92
CA ALA A 38 3.59 7.47 13.05
C ALA A 38 4.76 6.56 12.61
N VAL A 39 4.52 5.61 11.70
CA VAL A 39 5.58 4.75 11.13
C VAL A 39 6.58 5.58 10.32
N MET A 40 6.08 6.49 9.48
CA MET A 40 6.93 7.37 8.67
C MET A 40 7.81 8.24 9.56
N THR A 41 7.25 8.82 10.62
CA THR A 41 7.99 9.61 11.61
C THR A 41 9.02 8.76 12.37
N ALA A 42 8.63 7.58 12.86
CA ALA A 42 9.51 6.69 13.64
C ALA A 42 10.69 6.15 12.82
N LYS A 43 10.49 5.93 11.52
CA LYS A 43 11.53 5.45 10.59
C LYS A 43 12.29 6.60 9.91
N GLY A 44 11.89 7.86 10.12
CA GLY A 44 12.50 9.03 9.46
C GLY A 44 12.27 9.09 7.96
N ILE A 45 11.16 8.51 7.48
CA ILE A 45 10.83 8.48 6.05
C ILE A 45 10.24 9.83 5.65
N ASP A 46 10.77 10.41 4.59
CA ASP A 46 10.27 11.66 4.04
C ASP A 46 8.90 11.44 3.40
N LYS A 47 7.87 11.95 4.07
CA LYS A 47 6.47 11.85 3.62
C LYS A 47 6.29 12.36 2.19
N LYS A 48 6.98 13.43 1.80
CA LYS A 48 6.85 13.99 0.44
C LYS A 48 7.41 13.06 -0.63
N LYS A 49 8.54 12.39 -0.34
CA LYS A 49 9.11 11.40 -1.24
C LYS A 49 8.18 10.19 -1.37
N ALA A 50 7.66 9.69 -0.25
CA ALA A 50 6.72 8.58 -0.26
C ALA A 50 5.42 8.92 -1.03
N GLU A 51 4.87 10.13 -0.86
CA GLU A 51 3.69 10.59 -1.60
C GLU A 51 3.97 10.75 -3.10
N THR A 52 5.16 11.21 -3.48
CA THR A 52 5.55 11.36 -4.89
C THR A 52 5.64 10.01 -5.59
N GLU A 53 6.31 9.04 -4.96
CA GLU A 53 6.38 7.67 -5.47
C GLU A 53 4.98 7.02 -5.50
N LEU A 54 4.16 7.26 -4.47
CA LEU A 54 2.78 6.81 -4.44
C LEU A 54 2.00 7.33 -5.65
N HIS A 55 2.05 8.64 -5.90
CA HIS A 55 1.38 9.27 -7.03
C HIS A 55 1.89 8.74 -8.37
N HIS A 56 3.19 8.51 -8.50
CA HIS A 56 3.79 7.91 -9.67
C HIS A 56 3.23 6.51 -9.93
N VAL A 57 3.24 5.64 -8.91
CA VAL A 57 2.70 4.27 -9.01
C VAL A 57 1.21 4.29 -9.33
N TYR A 58 0.42 5.15 -8.68
CA TYR A 58 -1.01 5.29 -8.97
C TYR A 58 -1.29 5.77 -10.39
N ASN A 59 -0.46 6.67 -10.93
CA ASN A 59 -0.60 7.13 -12.30
C ASN A 59 -0.35 5.98 -13.29
N VAL A 60 0.70 5.18 -13.07
CA VAL A 60 0.98 3.99 -13.89
C VAL A 60 -0.13 2.94 -13.75
N LEU A 61 -0.66 2.73 -12.55
CA LEU A 61 -1.83 1.86 -12.32
C LEU A 61 -3.06 2.30 -13.09
N LYS A 62 -3.33 3.61 -13.17
CA LYS A 62 -4.47 4.14 -13.95
C LYS A 62 -4.32 3.92 -15.45
N GLN A 63 -3.08 3.93 -15.94
CA GLN A 63 -2.77 3.75 -17.36
C GLN A 63 -2.69 2.27 -17.78
N LEU A 64 -2.53 1.36 -16.81
CA LEU A 64 -2.51 -0.07 -17.07
C LEU A 64 -3.90 -0.53 -17.56
N PRO A 65 -3.99 -1.24 -18.70
CA PRO A 65 -5.25 -1.80 -19.19
C PRO A 65 -5.64 -3.03 -18.37
N ILE A 66 -6.01 -2.81 -17.10
CA ILE A 66 -6.43 -3.85 -16.17
C ILE A 66 -7.93 -4.07 -16.22
N ILE A 67 -8.36 -5.26 -16.63
CA ILE A 67 -9.74 -5.69 -16.50
C ILE A 67 -9.92 -6.25 -15.09
N VAL A 68 -10.45 -5.44 -14.19
CA VAL A 68 -10.84 -5.92 -12.85
C VAL A 68 -12.09 -6.76 -13.01
N LYS A 69 -11.95 -8.09 -13.12
CA LYS A 69 -13.09 -9.01 -13.04
C LYS A 69 -13.71 -8.85 -11.65
N ARG A 70 -14.96 -8.38 -11.60
CA ARG A 70 -15.73 -8.36 -10.35
C ARG A 70 -15.80 -9.80 -9.85
N GLY A 71 -15.22 -10.06 -8.67
CA GLY A 71 -15.40 -11.33 -7.97
C GLY A 71 -16.88 -11.64 -7.88
N SER A 72 -17.24 -12.92 -8.05
CA SER A 72 -18.64 -13.35 -8.14
C SER A 72 -19.48 -12.72 -7.02
N LEU A 73 -20.54 -11.99 -7.39
CA LEU A 73 -21.57 -11.52 -6.45
C LEU A 73 -22.42 -12.69 -5.89
N ARG A 74 -22.05 -13.95 -6.13
CA ARG A 74 -22.79 -15.11 -5.66
C ARG A 74 -22.52 -15.31 -4.18
N SER A 75 -23.56 -15.11 -3.37
CA SER A 75 -23.67 -15.74 -2.06
C SER A 75 -23.39 -17.24 -2.19
N PRO A 76 -22.69 -17.88 -1.22
CA PRO A 76 -22.50 -19.32 -1.20
C PRO A 76 -23.86 -20.02 -1.32
N LYS A 77 -23.94 -21.06 -2.14
CA LYS A 77 -25.12 -21.91 -2.21
C LYS A 77 -25.28 -22.58 -0.84
N ALA A 78 -26.32 -22.22 -0.10
CA ALA A 78 -26.71 -22.98 1.08
C ALA A 78 -27.07 -24.39 0.63
N ASN A 79 -26.41 -25.40 1.20
CA ASN A 79 -26.83 -26.80 1.13
C ASN A 79 -27.86 -27.07 2.21
#